data_AF-A0A4Q3FIC4-F1
#
_entry.id   AF-A0A4Q3FIC4-F1
#
_cell.length_a   1.000
_cell.length_b   1.000
_cell.length_c   1.000
_cell.angle_alpha   90.00
_cell.angle_beta   90.00
_cell.angle_gamma   90.00
#
_symmetry.space_group_name_H-M   'P 1'
#
loop_
_entity.id
_entity.type
_entity.pdbx_description
1 polymer ?
#
loop_
_entity_poly.entity_id
_entity_poly.type
_entity_poly.pdbx_seq_one_letter_code
_entity_poly.pdbx_strand_id
1 'polypeptide(L)'
;MSPEAYNAFCASLPATSHVVQWGGADVWKVGGKVFAIGRQQEDGEMAVSFKCSPMGFDILGEQPGLRPAPYLASRGMKWIQWLSGESMPDEALCDYLAESHRLAAAGLTKRVRAELGL
;
A
#
# COMPACT_ATOMS: atom_id res chain seq x y z
N MET A 1 7.79 -6.15 -9.05
CA MET A 1 7.01 -7.15 -8.31
C MET A 1 5.82 -7.67 -9.10
N SER A 2 5.75 -9.00 -9.26
CA SER A 2 4.60 -9.68 -9.89
C SER A 2 3.30 -9.56 -9.05
N PRO A 3 2.12 -9.72 -9.66
CA PRO A 3 0.84 -9.72 -8.95
C PRO A 3 0.75 -10.78 -7.86
N GLU A 4 1.29 -11.98 -8.11
CA GLU A 4 1.29 -13.08 -7.15
C GLU A 4 2.15 -12.76 -5.94
N ALA A 5 3.36 -12.21 -6.16
CA ALA A 5 4.26 -11.81 -5.08
C ALA A 5 3.65 -10.68 -4.23
N TYR A 6 3.04 -9.67 -4.88
CA TYR A 6 2.34 -8.58 -4.22
C TYR A 6 1.20 -9.07 -3.32
N ASN A 7 0.32 -9.91 -3.87
CA ASN A 7 -0.82 -10.42 -3.15
C ASN A 7 -0.41 -11.38 -2.03
N ALA A 8 0.61 -12.23 -2.26
CA ALA A 8 1.15 -13.12 -1.23
C ALA A 8 1.75 -12.33 -0.06
N PHE A 9 2.52 -11.27 -0.33
CA PHE A 9 3.08 -10.42 0.72
C PHE A 9 1.97 -9.73 1.52
N CYS A 10 1.02 -9.09 0.85
CA CYS A 10 -0.07 -8.40 1.54
C CYS A 10 -0.94 -9.36 2.38
N ALA A 11 -1.16 -10.58 1.91
CA ALA A 11 -1.88 -11.63 2.63
C ALA A 11 -1.17 -12.09 3.90
N SER A 12 0.17 -12.00 3.94
CA SER A 12 0.98 -12.42 5.07
C SER A 12 0.89 -11.46 6.27
N LEU A 13 0.44 -10.22 6.04
CA LEU A 13 0.34 -9.21 7.08
C LEU A 13 -0.87 -9.47 8.00
N PRO A 14 -0.79 -9.13 9.30
CA PRO A 14 -1.83 -9.45 10.28
C PRO A 14 -3.18 -8.79 9.99
N ALA A 15 -4.28 -9.48 10.28
CA ALA A 15 -5.64 -8.96 10.23
C ALA A 15 -6.01 -8.28 8.90
N THR A 16 -5.50 -8.82 7.79
CA THR A 16 -5.75 -8.31 6.46
C THR A 16 -6.98 -8.93 5.80
N SER A 17 -7.55 -8.19 4.86
CA SER A 17 -8.59 -8.65 3.95
C SER A 17 -8.33 -8.09 2.56
N HIS A 18 -8.76 -8.85 1.55
CA HIS A 18 -8.55 -8.55 0.14
C HIS A 18 -9.88 -8.46 -0.58
N VAL A 19 -9.97 -7.52 -1.52
CA VAL A 19 -11.09 -7.41 -2.45
C VAL A 19 -10.59 -6.84 -3.78
N VAL A 20 -11.09 -7.39 -4.88
CA VAL A 20 -10.87 -6.81 -6.20
C VAL A 20 -11.99 -5.82 -6.49
N GLN A 21 -11.65 -4.54 -6.66
CA GLN A 21 -12.63 -3.46 -6.90
C GLN A 21 -12.01 -2.33 -7.74
N TRP A 22 -12.80 -1.28 -8.03
CA TRP A 22 -12.32 -0.09 -8.76
C TRP A 22 -11.67 -0.42 -10.10
N GLY A 23 -12.36 -1.22 -10.92
CA GLY A 23 -11.88 -1.62 -12.24
C GLY A 23 -10.70 -2.61 -12.16
N GLY A 24 -10.86 -3.67 -11.36
CA GLY A 24 -9.90 -4.78 -11.30
C GLY A 24 -8.67 -4.55 -10.43
N ALA A 25 -8.66 -3.55 -9.56
CA ALA A 25 -7.54 -3.33 -8.64
C ALA A 25 -7.64 -4.25 -7.41
N ASP A 26 -6.52 -4.85 -7.02
CA ASP A 26 -6.34 -5.57 -5.76
C ASP A 26 -6.30 -4.58 -4.61
N VAL A 27 -7.33 -4.56 -3.76
CA VAL A 27 -7.42 -3.64 -2.63
C VAL A 27 -7.27 -4.38 -1.32
N TRP A 28 -6.19 -4.05 -0.62
CA TRP A 28 -5.84 -4.64 0.66
C TRP A 28 -6.17 -3.72 1.83
N LYS A 29 -6.78 -4.30 2.87
CA LYS A 29 -7.29 -3.59 4.04
C LYS A 29 -6.84 -4.27 5.33
N VAL A 30 -6.60 -3.48 6.38
CA VAL A 30 -6.41 -3.95 7.76
C VAL A 30 -7.54 -3.39 8.63
N GLY A 31 -8.29 -4.27 9.29
CA GLY A 31 -9.47 -3.86 10.08
C GLY A 31 -10.46 -2.98 9.30
N GLY A 32 -10.64 -3.24 8.00
CA GLY A 32 -11.50 -2.45 7.11
C GLY A 32 -10.89 -1.16 6.54
N LYS A 33 -9.70 -0.73 7.00
CA LYS A 33 -8.98 0.42 6.44
C LYS A 33 -8.02 -0.01 5.34
N VAL A 34 -8.14 0.58 4.16
CA VAL A 34 -7.23 0.30 3.03
C VAL A 34 -5.79 0.65 3.43
N PHE A 35 -4.82 -0.17 3.04
CA PHE A 35 -3.39 0.16 3.17
C PHE A 35 -2.63 0.01 1.85
N ALA A 36 -3.06 -0.87 0.95
CA ALA A 36 -2.45 -1.00 -0.36
C ALA A 36 -3.50 -1.18 -1.45
N ILE A 37 -3.20 -0.63 -2.63
CA ILE A 37 -4.00 -0.79 -3.84
C ILE A 37 -3.05 -1.12 -4.98
N GLY A 38 -3.18 -2.31 -5.55
CA GLY A 38 -2.38 -2.78 -6.67
C GLY A 38 -3.21 -2.86 -7.95
N ARG A 39 -2.58 -2.55 -9.09
CA ARG A 39 -3.13 -2.88 -10.42
C ARG A 39 -2.00 -3.42 -11.29
N GLN A 40 -2.25 -4.53 -11.96
CA GLN A 40 -1.33 -5.06 -12.95
C GLN A 40 -1.23 -4.12 -14.15
N GLN A 41 0.00 -3.84 -14.57
CA GLN A 41 0.34 -3.06 -15.76
C GLN A 41 0.46 -3.98 -16.98
N GLU A 42 0.54 -3.40 -18.19
CA GLU A 42 0.61 -4.16 -19.45
C GLU A 42 1.87 -5.01 -19.57
N ASP A 43 2.96 -4.60 -18.91
CA ASP A 43 4.22 -5.34 -18.83
C ASP A 43 4.19 -6.52 -17.84
N GLY A 44 3.07 -6.73 -17.15
CA GLY A 44 2.87 -7.80 -16.18
C GLY A 44 3.27 -7.45 -14.74
N GLU A 45 3.91 -6.31 -14.51
CA GLU A 45 4.31 -5.83 -13.17
C GLU A 45 3.17 -5.09 -12.46
N MET A 46 3.25 -4.97 -11.13
CA MET A 46 2.25 -4.23 -10.36
C MET A 46 2.54 -2.73 -10.28
N ALA A 47 1.56 -1.87 -10.55
CA ALA A 47 1.55 -0.51 -10.03
C ALA A 47 0.87 -0.50 -8.65
N VAL A 48 1.57 -0.07 -7.61
CA VAL A 48 1.13 -0.21 -6.22
C VAL A 48 1.06 1.14 -5.53
N SER A 49 -0.12 1.50 -5.01
CA SER A 49 -0.30 2.67 -4.15
C SER A 49 -0.34 2.28 -2.67
N PHE A 50 0.44 2.95 -1.83
CA PHE A 50 0.54 2.70 -0.39
C PHE A 50 0.61 4.01 0.42
N LYS A 51 0.24 3.95 1.70
CA LYS A 51 0.35 5.08 2.64
C LYS A 51 1.79 5.26 3.07
N CYS A 52 2.20 6.51 3.22
CA CYS A 52 3.51 6.86 3.75
C CYS A 52 3.39 7.97 4.81
N SER A 53 4.48 8.21 5.52
CA SER A 53 4.62 9.38 6.38
C SER A 53 4.72 10.67 5.54
N PRO A 54 4.52 11.86 6.13
CA PRO A 54 4.75 13.12 5.44
C PRO A 54 6.17 13.24 4.87
N MET A 55 7.19 12.89 5.66
CA MET A 55 8.58 12.88 5.19
C MET A 55 8.80 11.88 4.05
N GLY A 56 8.21 10.68 4.14
CA GLY A 56 8.29 9.70 3.06
C GLY A 56 7.63 10.19 1.78
N PHE A 57 6.53 10.95 1.89
CA PHE A 57 5.87 11.52 0.71
C PHE A 57 6.76 12.51 -0.03
N ASP A 58 7.41 13.41 0.70
CA ASP A 58 8.26 14.45 0.13
C ASP A 58 9.51 13.83 -0.52
N ILE A 59 10.11 12.81 0.11
CA ILE A 59 11.31 12.13 -0.42
C ILE A 59 10.96 11.23 -1.61
N LEU A 60 9.95 10.38 -1.49
CA LEU A 60 9.62 9.36 -2.49
C LEU A 60 8.92 9.94 -3.72
N GLY A 61 8.15 11.02 -3.55
CA GLY A 61 7.39 11.62 -4.65
C GLY A 61 8.25 12.20 -5.77
N GLU A 62 9.54 12.41 -5.52
CA GLU A 62 10.52 12.96 -6.47
C GLU A 62 11.41 11.88 -7.11
N GLN A 63 11.31 10.62 -6.68
CA GLN A 63 12.19 9.55 -7.14
C GLN A 63 11.67 8.91 -8.45
N PRO A 64 12.56 8.54 -9.39
CA PRO A 64 12.18 7.75 -10.58
C PRO A 64 11.41 6.48 -10.23
N GLY A 65 10.34 6.19 -10.98
CA GLY A 65 9.45 5.04 -10.71
C GLY A 65 8.43 5.28 -9.59
N LEU A 66 8.38 6.46 -8.99
CA LEU A 66 7.46 6.83 -7.92
C LEU A 66 6.73 8.14 -8.23
N ARG A 67 5.51 8.28 -7.71
CA ARG A 67 4.75 9.54 -7.78
C ARG A 67 3.73 9.65 -6.66
N PRO A 68 3.22 10.86 -6.34
CA PRO A 68 2.01 10.99 -5.54
C PRO A 68 0.84 10.17 -6.13
N ALA A 69 0.19 9.37 -5.30
CA ALA A 69 -0.88 8.50 -5.78
C ALA A 69 -2.13 9.33 -6.17
N PRO A 70 -2.59 9.25 -7.43
CA PRO A 70 -3.74 10.03 -7.89
C PRO A 70 -5.00 9.69 -7.08
N TYR A 71 -5.81 10.71 -6.78
CA TYR A 71 -7.14 10.58 -6.14
C TYR A 71 -7.17 9.95 -4.73
N LEU A 72 -6.03 9.56 -4.16
CA LEU A 72 -5.95 8.96 -2.80
C LEU A 72 -5.60 9.97 -1.70
N ALA A 73 -5.30 11.23 -2.07
CA ALA A 73 -4.91 12.31 -1.16
C ALA A 73 -6.04 12.87 -0.27
N SER A 74 -7.11 12.10 -0.01
CA SER A 74 -8.20 12.58 0.83
C SER A 74 -7.80 12.66 2.31
N ARG A 75 -8.25 13.73 3.00
CA ARG A 75 -8.15 13.92 4.47
C ARG A 75 -6.72 13.87 5.04
N GLY A 76 -5.74 14.45 4.35
CA GLY A 76 -4.39 14.65 4.88
C GLY A 76 -3.51 13.39 4.91
N MET A 77 -4.01 12.25 4.43
CA MET A 77 -3.21 11.03 4.29
C MET A 77 -2.32 11.15 3.06
N LYS A 78 -1.04 10.83 3.22
CA LYS A 78 -0.06 10.86 2.14
C LYS A 78 0.09 9.47 1.53
N TRP A 79 0.06 9.44 0.21
CA TRP A 79 0.12 8.21 -0.57
C TRP A 79 1.08 8.35 -1.72
N ILE A 80 1.89 7.32 -1.92
CA ILE A 80 2.80 7.19 -3.04
C ILE A 80 2.35 6.01 -3.88
N GLN A 81 2.49 6.15 -5.19
CA GLN A 81 2.34 5.09 -6.16
C GLN A 81 3.72 4.70 -6.68
N TRP A 82 4.07 3.44 -6.47
CA TRP A 82 5.19 2.74 -7.08
C TRP A 82 4.75 2.21 -8.45
N LEU A 83 5.51 2.56 -9.49
CA LEU A 83 5.25 2.18 -10.89
C LEU A 83 6.30 1.20 -11.39
N SER A 84 7.53 1.27 -10.88
CA SER A 84 8.64 0.42 -11.29
C SER A 84 9.71 0.34 -10.19
N GLY A 85 10.57 -0.68 -10.30
CA GLY A 85 11.65 -0.94 -9.35
C GLY A 85 12.89 -0.06 -9.48
N GLU A 86 12.84 1.01 -10.28
CA GLU A 86 14.03 1.80 -10.64
C GLU A 86 14.72 2.44 -9.44
N SER A 87 13.97 3.13 -8.57
CA SER A 87 14.51 3.74 -7.33
C SER A 87 14.11 2.99 -6.06
N MET A 88 13.23 2.00 -6.18
CA MET A 88 12.72 1.23 -5.05
C MET A 88 12.56 -0.23 -5.48
N PRO A 89 13.51 -1.13 -5.15
CA PRO A 89 13.37 -2.55 -5.46
C PRO A 89 12.21 -3.18 -4.67
N ASP A 90 11.79 -4.38 -5.08
CA ASP A 90 10.65 -5.09 -4.50
C ASP A 90 10.77 -5.28 -2.97
N GLU A 91 11.96 -5.53 -2.45
CA GLU A 91 12.21 -5.64 -0.99
C GLU A 91 11.89 -4.35 -0.25
N ALA A 92 12.35 -3.21 -0.78
CA ALA A 92 12.05 -1.90 -0.20
C ALA A 92 10.55 -1.58 -0.31
N LEU A 93 9.89 -1.98 -1.40
CA LEU A 93 8.44 -1.84 -1.52
C LEU A 93 7.69 -2.66 -0.45
N CYS A 94 8.15 -3.88 -0.14
CA CYS A 94 7.61 -4.68 0.96
C CYS A 94 7.71 -3.96 2.31
N ASP A 95 8.85 -3.32 2.61
CA ASP A 95 9.00 -2.51 3.83
C ASP A 95 8.00 -1.35 3.89
N TYR A 96 7.78 -0.65 2.76
CA TYR A 96 6.80 0.42 2.68
C TYR A 96 5.35 -0.08 2.77
N LEU A 97 5.05 -1.27 2.27
CA LEU A 97 3.74 -1.91 2.40
C LEU A 97 3.46 -2.32 3.85
N ALA A 98 4.47 -2.83 4.56
CA ALA A 98 4.38 -3.13 5.99
C ALA A 98 4.16 -1.85 6.82
N GLU A 99 4.88 -0.76 6.51
CA GLU A 99 4.66 0.53 7.18
C GLU A 99 3.28 1.12 6.86
N SER A 100 2.84 1.01 5.60
CA SER A 100 1.50 1.43 5.19
C SER A 100 0.40 0.70 5.97
N HIS A 101 0.57 -0.62 6.16
CA HIS A 101 -0.30 -1.45 6.99
C HIS A 101 -0.32 -0.93 8.43
N ARG A 102 0.85 -0.69 9.04
CA ARG A 102 0.97 -0.14 10.39
C ARG A 102 0.27 1.21 10.52
N LEU A 103 0.44 2.11 9.55
CA LEU A 103 -0.22 3.43 9.53
C LEU A 103 -1.75 3.31 9.44
N ALA A 104 -2.26 2.39 8.61
CA ALA A 104 -3.69 2.13 8.52
C ALA A 104 -4.24 1.54 9.83
N ALA A 105 -3.54 0.58 10.43
CA ALA A 105 -3.90 -0.03 11.71
C ALA A 105 -3.88 0.98 12.86
N ALA A 106 -2.90 1.89 12.90
CA ALA A 106 -2.82 2.97 13.89
C ALA A 106 -4.05 3.89 13.85
N GLY A 107 -4.66 4.04 12.66
CA GLY A 107 -5.90 4.78 12.48
C GLY A 107 -7.18 4.07 12.98
N LEU A 108 -7.12 2.81 13.43
CA LEU A 108 -8.24 2.09 14.04
C LEU A 108 -8.44 2.54 15.50
N THR A 109 -9.61 2.25 16.08
CA THR A 109 -9.83 2.50 17.51
C THR A 109 -9.03 1.50 18.35
N LYS A 110 -8.71 1.85 19.61
CA LYS A 110 -8.01 0.93 20.53
C LYS A 110 -8.73 -0.41 20.69
N ARG A 111 -10.07 -0.36 20.75
CA ARG A 111 -10.92 -1.56 20.85
C ARG A 111 -10.76 -2.47 19.64
N VAL A 112 -10.89 -1.92 18.43
CA VAL A 112 -10.78 -2.71 17.18
C VAL A 112 -9.38 -3.31 17.04
N ARG A 113 -8.32 -2.57 17.39
CA ARG A 113 -6.96 -3.13 17.38
C ARG A 113 -6.82 -4.32 18.33
N ALA A 114 -7.30 -4.19 19.57
CA ALA A 114 -7.26 -5.28 20.55
C ALA A 114 -8.05 -6.52 20.08
N GLU A 115 -9.23 -6.34 19.49
CA GLU A 115 -10.04 -7.42 18.92
C GLU A 115 -9.34 -8.15 17.76
N LEU A 116 -8.47 -7.45 17.02
CA LEU A 116 -7.73 -7.98 15.87
C LEU A 116 -6.29 -8.44 16.21
N GLY A 117 -5.83 -8.28 17.46
CA GLY A 117 -4.46 -8.59 17.86
C GLY A 117 -3.40 -7.65 17.27
N LEU A 118 -3.75 -6.38 17.02
CA LEU A 118 -2.91 -5.33 16.43
C LEU A 118 -2.40 -4.30 17.46
#